data_AF-A0A3D3LDZ0-F1
#
_entry.id   AF-A0A3D3LDZ0-F1
#
_cell.length_a   1.000
_cell.length_b   1.000
_cell.length_c   1.000
_cell.angle_alpha   90.00
_cell.angle_beta   90.00
_cell.angle_gamma   90.00
#
_symmetry.space_group_name_H-M   'P 1'
#
loop_
_entity.id
_entity.type
_entity.pdbx_description
1 polymer ?
#
loop_
_entity_poly.entity_id
_entity_poly.type
_entity_poly.pdbx_seq_one_letter_code
_entity_poly.pdbx_strand_id
1 'polypeptide(L)'
;MNRTRRARQIQTIQLLKTELEKPGLSAERREELSEFLMDCAHDCFMDDMFEPDFLNGIILIRHGESMANAGERTRTPSGIPLSPLGREQARDLEHAALDPELIVVSAYLRTQETAAPLCQRLSDVPVETWPVHEFTYLAPEHYINTTEQDRHAPVARYWERADPQHRDGPGAETFAEFIARVDAILERLRSMDDPQVCIFTHSFFILALLWRQMRPGAVVDERFMREYDIFRRAVRIEHARPIPFRIIKS
;
A
#
# COMPACT_ATOMS: atom_id res chain seq x y z
N MET A 1 -7.18 2.91 -23.20
CA MET A 1 -7.04 4.39 -23.26
C MET A 1 -6.22 4.90 -24.48
N ASN A 2 -6.56 6.05 -25.11
CA ASN A 2 -5.86 6.59 -26.30
C ASN A 2 -4.44 7.07 -25.94
N ARG A 3 -3.39 6.49 -26.55
CA ARG A 3 -1.95 6.76 -26.28
C ARG A 3 -1.60 8.26 -26.20
N THR A 4 -2.32 9.09 -26.94
CA THR A 4 -2.16 10.55 -26.99
C THR A 4 -2.59 11.28 -25.71
N ARG A 5 -3.59 10.76 -24.97
CA ARG A 5 -4.07 11.36 -23.71
C ARG A 5 -3.07 11.14 -22.57
N ARG A 6 -2.52 9.92 -22.49
CA ARG A 6 -1.51 9.52 -21.51
C ARG A 6 -0.20 10.30 -21.64
N ALA A 7 0.31 10.43 -22.87
CA ALA A 7 1.52 11.22 -23.12
C ALA A 7 1.36 12.68 -22.65
N ARG A 8 0.17 13.26 -22.83
CA ARG A 8 -0.16 14.61 -22.35
C ARG A 8 -0.23 14.68 -20.82
N GLN A 9 -0.85 13.70 -20.14
CA GLN A 9 -0.93 13.68 -18.66
C GLN A 9 0.46 13.53 -18.02
N ILE A 10 1.31 12.63 -18.54
CA ILE A 10 2.69 12.48 -18.06
C ILE A 10 3.48 13.78 -18.26
N GLN A 11 3.34 14.42 -19.42
CA GLN A 11 3.96 15.71 -19.70
C GLN A 11 3.47 16.81 -18.73
N THR A 12 2.17 16.85 -18.43
CA THR A 12 1.59 17.77 -17.44
C THR A 12 2.17 17.54 -16.04
N ILE A 13 2.27 16.29 -15.57
CA ILE A 13 2.88 15.95 -14.28
C ILE A 13 4.34 16.42 -14.22
N GLN A 14 5.12 16.21 -15.29
CA GLN A 14 6.52 16.64 -15.35
C GLN A 14 6.66 18.18 -15.30
N LEU A 15 5.78 18.90 -15.99
CA LEU A 15 5.75 20.36 -15.98
C LEU A 15 5.37 20.90 -14.59
N LEU A 16 4.36 20.31 -13.94
CA LEU A 16 3.94 20.70 -12.58
C LEU A 16 5.04 20.47 -11.54
N LYS A 17 5.76 19.34 -11.64
CA LYS A 17 6.94 19.08 -10.79
C LYS A 17 8.04 20.12 -10.98
N THR A 18 8.31 20.49 -12.23
CA THR A 18 9.31 21.53 -12.55
C THR A 18 8.88 22.89 -12.01
N GLU A 19 7.59 23.20 -12.04
CA GLU A 19 7.04 24.46 -11.53
C GLU A 19 7.12 24.55 -9.99
N LEU A 20 6.84 23.44 -9.29
CA LEU A 20 6.95 23.34 -7.82
C LEU A 20 8.39 23.54 -7.31
N GLU A 21 9.40 23.27 -8.15
CA GLU A 21 10.81 23.44 -7.83
C GLU A 21 11.31 24.88 -8.05
N LYS A 22 10.50 25.79 -8.63
CA LYS A 22 10.94 27.17 -8.88
C LYS A 22 11.18 27.97 -7.58
N PRO A 23 12.31 28.68 -7.47
CA PRO A 23 12.56 29.57 -6.35
C PRO A 23 11.62 30.79 -6.41
N GLY A 24 11.11 31.20 -5.24
CA GLY A 24 10.18 32.34 -5.10
C GLY A 24 8.70 32.01 -5.28
N LEU A 25 8.34 30.73 -5.46
CA LEU A 25 6.94 30.29 -5.48
C LEU A 25 6.29 30.50 -4.11
N SER A 26 5.14 31.18 -4.07
CA SER A 26 4.41 31.41 -2.82
C SER A 26 3.88 30.10 -2.22
N ALA A 27 3.68 30.09 -0.89
CA ALA A 27 3.16 28.90 -0.19
C ALA A 27 1.79 28.47 -0.71
N GLU A 28 0.88 29.43 -0.91
CA GLU A 28 -0.47 29.20 -1.47
C GLU A 28 -0.41 28.60 -2.88
N ARG A 29 0.46 29.13 -3.76
CA ARG A 29 0.60 28.61 -5.12
C ARG A 29 1.24 27.22 -5.15
N ARG A 30 2.13 26.94 -4.19
CA ARG A 30 2.77 25.63 -4.02
C ARG A 30 1.76 24.59 -3.55
N GLU A 31 0.84 24.97 -2.66
CA GLU A 31 -0.25 24.11 -2.20
C GLU A 31 -1.21 23.78 -3.35
N GLU A 32 -1.70 24.79 -4.08
CA GLU A 32 -2.58 24.61 -5.25
C GLU A 32 -1.94 23.73 -6.35
N LEU A 33 -0.66 23.96 -6.67
CA LEU A 33 0.06 23.14 -7.65
C LEU A 33 0.33 21.72 -7.15
N SER A 34 0.45 21.53 -5.83
CA SER A 34 0.60 20.21 -5.23
C SER A 34 -0.72 19.45 -5.29
N GLU A 35 -1.85 20.07 -4.91
CA GLU A 35 -3.18 19.47 -5.06
C GLU A 35 -3.45 19.09 -6.52
N PHE A 36 -3.19 19.99 -7.46
CA PHE A 36 -3.39 19.72 -8.88
C PHE A 36 -2.45 18.66 -9.44
N LEU A 37 -1.21 18.59 -8.95
CA LEU A 37 -0.28 17.50 -9.26
C LEU A 37 -0.82 16.17 -8.74
N MET A 38 -1.42 16.16 -7.54
CA MET A 38 -1.99 14.97 -6.93
C MET A 38 -3.25 14.50 -7.66
N ASP A 39 -4.09 15.41 -8.14
CA ASP A 39 -5.24 15.09 -8.99
C ASP A 39 -4.80 14.57 -10.36
N CYS A 40 -3.83 15.23 -11.01
CA CYS A 40 -3.28 14.76 -12.29
C CYS A 40 -2.59 13.41 -12.16
N ALA A 41 -1.88 13.20 -11.05
CA ALA A 41 -1.32 11.91 -10.67
C ALA A 41 -2.45 10.89 -10.53
N HIS A 42 -3.40 11.13 -9.63
CA HIS A 42 -4.54 10.28 -9.36
C HIS A 42 -5.26 9.85 -10.64
N ASP A 43 -5.59 10.79 -11.54
CA ASP A 43 -6.26 10.50 -12.80
C ASP A 43 -5.39 9.72 -13.79
N CYS A 44 -4.08 10.02 -13.85
CA CYS A 44 -3.14 9.24 -14.66
C CYS A 44 -2.91 7.83 -14.08
N PHE A 45 -3.11 7.64 -12.77
CA PHE A 45 -2.88 6.39 -12.03
C PHE A 45 -4.12 5.50 -11.96
N MET A 46 -5.33 6.06 -11.84
CA MET A 46 -6.57 5.28 -11.81
C MET A 46 -6.97 4.78 -13.21
N ASP A 47 -6.75 5.56 -14.27
CA ASP A 47 -7.14 5.14 -15.63
C ASP A 47 -6.35 3.90 -16.15
N ASP A 48 -5.14 3.63 -15.63
CA ASP A 48 -4.32 2.46 -16.01
C ASP A 48 -4.53 1.24 -15.07
N MET A 49 -5.13 1.41 -13.88
CA MET A 49 -5.33 0.35 -12.87
C MET A 49 -6.74 -0.27 -12.90
N PHE A 50 -7.72 0.41 -13.50
CA PHE A 50 -9.13 0.05 -13.46
C PHE A 50 -9.77 -0.03 -14.86
N GLU A 51 -9.02 -0.47 -15.89
CA GLU A 51 -9.71 -0.91 -17.12
C GLU A 51 -10.57 -2.14 -16.78
N PRO A 52 -11.89 -2.11 -17.08
CA PRO A 52 -12.82 -3.16 -16.71
C PRO A 52 -12.66 -4.30 -17.70
N ASP A 53 -11.63 -5.11 -17.50
CA ASP A 53 -11.58 -6.54 -17.81
C ASP A 53 -10.24 -7.08 -17.27
N PHE A 54 -10.33 -8.21 -16.56
CA PHE A 54 -9.28 -9.02 -15.92
C PHE A 54 -9.13 -8.88 -14.39
N LEU A 55 -9.91 -9.70 -13.67
CA LEU A 55 -9.57 -10.24 -12.35
C LEU A 55 -8.49 -11.35 -12.44
N ASN A 56 -7.71 -11.35 -13.52
CA ASN A 56 -6.62 -12.27 -13.80
C ASN A 56 -5.30 -11.50 -13.68
N GLY A 57 -4.25 -12.15 -13.20
CA GLY A 57 -2.95 -11.54 -12.92
C GLY A 57 -2.67 -11.41 -11.42
N ILE A 58 -1.92 -10.37 -11.04
CA ILE A 58 -1.63 -10.05 -9.63
C ILE A 58 -2.76 -9.18 -9.10
N ILE A 59 -3.44 -9.64 -8.05
CA ILE A 59 -4.49 -8.90 -7.36
C ILE A 59 -4.02 -8.59 -5.94
N LEU A 60 -3.98 -7.30 -5.59
CA LEU A 60 -3.68 -6.85 -4.24
C LEU A 60 -4.99 -6.64 -3.47
N ILE A 61 -5.06 -7.15 -2.24
CA ILE A 61 -6.24 -7.02 -1.37
C ILE A 61 -5.76 -6.51 -0.01
N ARG A 62 -6.18 -5.30 0.38
CA ARG A 62 -6.03 -4.84 1.75
C ARG A 62 -6.95 -5.69 2.64
N HIS A 63 -6.48 -6.12 3.81
CA HIS A 63 -7.32 -6.80 4.79
C HIS A 63 -8.63 -6.02 5.08
N GLY A 64 -9.69 -6.73 5.47
CA GLY A 64 -10.93 -6.14 5.96
C GLY A 64 -10.70 -5.24 7.17
N GLU A 65 -11.68 -4.41 7.55
CA GLU A 65 -11.57 -3.54 8.71
C GLU A 65 -11.12 -4.34 9.96
N SER A 66 -10.04 -3.89 10.59
CA SER A 66 -9.53 -4.50 11.83
C SER A 66 -10.11 -3.82 13.06
N MET A 67 -10.02 -4.48 14.23
CA MET A 67 -10.41 -3.85 15.50
C MET A 67 -9.67 -2.52 15.73
N ALA A 68 -8.39 -2.40 15.33
CA ALA A 68 -7.67 -1.12 15.39
C ALA A 68 -8.34 -0.02 14.56
N ASN A 69 -8.77 -0.35 13.34
CA ASN A 69 -9.40 0.61 12.43
C ASN A 69 -10.80 1.03 12.93
N ALA A 70 -11.48 0.13 13.65
CA ALA A 70 -12.71 0.43 14.37
C ALA A 70 -12.50 1.30 15.63
N GLY A 71 -11.26 1.71 15.94
CA GLY A 71 -10.91 2.57 17.07
C GLY A 71 -10.58 1.82 18.37
N GLU A 72 -10.52 0.49 18.35
CA GLU A 72 -10.27 -0.30 19.54
C GLU A 72 -8.80 -0.29 19.98
N ARG A 73 -8.58 -0.55 21.27
CA ARG A 73 -7.24 -0.67 21.84
C ARG A 73 -6.58 -1.96 21.38
N THR A 74 -5.32 -1.87 20.98
CA THR A 74 -4.56 -3.03 20.45
C THR A 74 -3.31 -3.32 21.26
N ARG A 75 -2.89 -4.60 21.28
CA ARG A 75 -1.74 -5.07 22.06
C ARG A 75 -0.50 -5.31 21.20
N THR A 76 -0.66 -6.04 20.10
CA THR A 76 0.42 -6.36 19.17
C THR A 76 -0.04 -6.08 17.74
N PRO A 77 0.81 -5.56 16.84
CA PRO A 77 0.43 -5.30 15.45
C PRO A 77 -0.01 -6.55 14.68
N SER A 78 0.61 -7.70 14.94
CA SER A 78 0.36 -8.96 14.21
C SER A 78 -0.93 -9.67 14.64
N GLY A 79 -1.35 -9.51 15.89
CA GLY A 79 -2.48 -10.25 16.47
C GLY A 79 -3.83 -9.53 16.40
N ILE A 80 -3.91 -8.38 15.73
CA ILE A 80 -5.16 -7.61 15.62
C ILE A 80 -6.14 -8.37 14.72
N PRO A 81 -7.33 -8.77 15.21
CA PRO A 81 -8.33 -9.45 14.41
C PRO A 81 -9.19 -8.45 13.62
N LEU A 82 -10.02 -8.99 12.72
CA LEU A 82 -11.08 -8.26 12.03
C LEU A 82 -12.19 -7.82 12.99
N SER A 83 -12.78 -6.65 12.69
CA SER A 83 -14.02 -6.20 13.29
C SER A 83 -15.21 -7.03 12.75
N PRO A 84 -16.42 -6.90 13.33
CA PRO A 84 -17.63 -7.49 12.71
C PRO A 84 -17.83 -7.05 11.25
N LEU A 85 -17.62 -5.76 10.95
CA LEU A 85 -17.67 -5.23 9.59
C LEU A 85 -16.55 -5.80 8.72
N GLY A 86 -15.32 -5.93 9.24
CA GLY A 86 -14.22 -6.56 8.52
C GLY A 86 -14.50 -8.01 8.12
N ARG A 87 -15.24 -8.76 8.95
CA ARG A 87 -15.67 -10.13 8.62
C ARG A 87 -16.77 -10.14 7.56
N GLU A 88 -17.65 -9.14 7.52
CA GLU A 88 -18.62 -8.96 6.43
C GLU A 88 -17.89 -8.69 5.11
N GLN A 89 -16.99 -7.71 5.12
CA GLN A 89 -16.14 -7.37 3.97
C GLN A 89 -15.33 -8.58 3.46
N ALA A 90 -14.80 -9.41 4.36
CA ALA A 90 -14.10 -10.63 3.99
C ALA A 90 -15.01 -11.67 3.33
N ARG A 91 -16.28 -11.79 3.77
CA ARG A 91 -17.25 -12.72 3.16
C ARG A 91 -17.63 -12.31 1.74
N ASP A 92 -17.67 -11.02 1.44
CA ASP A 92 -17.98 -10.56 0.08
C ASP A 92 -16.97 -11.06 -0.98
N LEU A 93 -15.73 -11.37 -0.57
CA LEU A 93 -14.72 -11.98 -1.44
C LEU A 93 -15.05 -13.41 -1.88
N GLU A 94 -15.92 -14.11 -1.15
CA GLU A 94 -16.45 -15.41 -1.59
C GLU A 94 -17.20 -15.26 -2.92
N HIS A 95 -17.88 -14.14 -3.13
CA HIS A 95 -18.64 -13.87 -4.36
C HIS A 95 -17.85 -13.11 -5.41
N ALA A 96 -16.62 -12.69 -5.10
CA ALA A 96 -15.74 -12.06 -6.09
C ALA A 96 -15.33 -13.09 -7.14
N ALA A 97 -15.35 -12.69 -8.42
CA ALA A 97 -14.92 -13.52 -9.56
C ALA A 97 -13.38 -13.61 -9.64
N LEU A 98 -12.74 -14.02 -8.53
CA LEU A 98 -11.32 -14.27 -8.39
C LEU A 98 -11.05 -15.77 -8.57
N ASP A 99 -10.07 -16.08 -9.42
CA ASP A 99 -9.60 -17.44 -9.71
C ASP A 99 -8.05 -17.50 -9.77
N PRO A 100 -7.36 -17.21 -8.65
CA PRO A 100 -5.89 -17.26 -8.60
C PRO A 100 -5.36 -18.70 -8.61
N GLU A 101 -4.15 -18.87 -9.11
CA GLU A 101 -3.36 -20.10 -8.95
C GLU A 101 -2.58 -20.13 -7.63
N LEU A 102 -2.46 -18.98 -6.95
CA LEU A 102 -1.81 -18.85 -5.64
C LEU A 102 -2.52 -17.79 -4.79
N ILE A 103 -2.80 -18.13 -3.52
CA ILE A 103 -3.20 -17.17 -2.50
C ILE A 103 -2.03 -16.88 -1.58
N VAL A 104 -1.71 -15.61 -1.43
CA VAL A 104 -0.65 -15.12 -0.53
C VAL A 104 -1.29 -14.36 0.61
N VAL A 105 -0.88 -14.66 1.83
CA VAL A 105 -1.25 -13.90 3.03
C VAL A 105 -0.01 -13.33 3.71
N SER A 106 -0.17 -12.22 4.42
CA SER A 106 0.83 -11.82 5.40
C SER A 106 0.76 -12.67 6.67
N ALA A 107 1.80 -12.62 7.50
CA ALA A 107 1.82 -13.30 8.80
C ALA A 107 0.84 -12.70 9.84
N TYR A 108 0.10 -11.63 9.51
CA TYR A 108 -0.80 -10.96 10.45
C TYR A 108 -2.21 -11.56 10.40
N LEU A 109 -2.82 -11.70 11.57
CA LEU A 109 -4.10 -12.40 11.73
C LEU A 109 -5.18 -11.85 10.80
N ARG A 110 -5.35 -10.52 10.75
CA ARG A 110 -6.35 -9.88 9.89
C ARG A 110 -6.25 -10.21 8.39
N THR A 111 -5.05 -10.42 7.84
CA THR A 111 -4.94 -10.84 6.42
C THR A 111 -5.36 -12.29 6.23
N GLN A 112 -5.06 -13.15 7.20
CA GLN A 112 -5.47 -14.55 7.18
C GLN A 112 -7.00 -14.68 7.34
N GLU A 113 -7.59 -13.93 8.27
CA GLU A 113 -9.04 -13.88 8.46
C GLU A 113 -9.76 -13.29 7.23
N THR A 114 -9.14 -12.32 6.54
CA THR A 114 -9.71 -11.75 5.31
C THR A 114 -9.68 -12.75 4.16
N ALA A 115 -8.61 -13.54 4.04
CA ALA A 115 -8.46 -14.54 2.99
C ALA A 115 -9.33 -15.80 3.21
N ALA A 116 -9.69 -16.10 4.45
CA ALA A 116 -10.32 -17.37 4.82
C ALA A 116 -11.57 -17.75 4.00
N PRO A 117 -12.53 -16.85 3.71
CA PRO A 117 -13.68 -17.20 2.87
C PRO A 117 -13.29 -17.57 1.44
N LEU A 118 -12.33 -16.85 0.84
CA LEU A 118 -11.82 -17.17 -0.49
C LEU A 118 -11.09 -18.52 -0.50
N CYS A 119 -10.25 -18.80 0.51
CA CYS A 119 -9.56 -20.07 0.65
C CYS A 119 -10.53 -21.25 0.84
N GLN A 120 -11.67 -21.05 1.52
CA GLN A 120 -12.70 -22.08 1.65
C GLN A 120 -13.38 -22.38 0.32
N ARG A 121 -13.67 -21.35 -0.48
CA ARG A 121 -14.24 -21.51 -1.83
C ARG A 121 -13.25 -22.17 -2.80
N LEU A 122 -11.97 -21.84 -2.67
CA LEU A 122 -10.88 -22.30 -3.55
C LEU A 122 -9.94 -23.27 -2.81
N SER A 123 -10.50 -24.38 -2.31
CA SER A 123 -9.78 -25.30 -1.41
C SER A 123 -8.54 -25.96 -2.03
N ASP A 124 -8.46 -26.03 -3.35
CA ASP A 124 -7.35 -26.66 -4.09
C ASP A 124 -6.22 -25.68 -4.42
N VAL A 125 -6.44 -24.37 -4.20
CA VAL A 125 -5.43 -23.34 -4.49
C VAL A 125 -4.43 -23.28 -3.33
N PRO A 126 -3.11 -23.36 -3.60
CA PRO A 126 -2.10 -23.25 -2.56
C PRO A 126 -2.16 -21.90 -1.83
N VAL A 127 -1.91 -21.93 -0.53
CA VAL A 127 -1.83 -20.74 0.32
C VAL A 127 -0.42 -20.61 0.88
N GLU A 128 0.25 -19.49 0.58
CA GLU A 128 1.58 -19.19 1.09
C GLU A 128 1.58 -17.97 2.01
N THR A 129 2.48 -17.97 2.99
CA THR A 129 2.77 -16.77 3.81
C THR A 129 4.00 -16.06 3.28
N TRP A 130 3.85 -14.83 2.82
CA TRP A 130 4.95 -14.00 2.32
C TRP A 130 5.27 -12.84 3.27
N PRO A 131 6.44 -12.20 3.16
CA PRO A 131 6.79 -11.01 3.95
C PRO A 131 6.06 -9.75 3.46
N VAL A 132 4.75 -9.82 3.24
CA VAL A 132 3.85 -8.74 2.79
C VAL A 132 3.05 -8.14 3.95
N HIS A 133 3.59 -8.20 5.18
CA HIS A 133 2.95 -7.63 6.38
C HIS A 133 3.13 -6.10 6.45
N GLU A 134 2.33 -5.45 7.31
CA GLU A 134 2.30 -3.99 7.38
C GLU A 134 3.61 -3.38 7.87
N PHE A 135 3.84 -2.11 7.52
CA PHE A 135 4.97 -1.33 8.03
C PHE A 135 4.88 -1.14 9.55
N THR A 136 5.76 -1.78 10.33
CA THR A 136 5.82 -1.64 11.79
C THR A 136 6.93 -0.67 12.19
N TYR A 137 6.67 0.63 12.07
CA TYR A 137 7.70 1.66 12.28
C TYR A 137 7.77 2.24 13.70
N LEU A 138 6.75 1.98 14.50
CA LEU A 138 6.70 2.32 15.91
C LEU A 138 6.91 1.06 16.74
N ALA A 139 7.78 1.12 17.75
CA ALA A 139 8.17 -0.03 18.57
C ALA A 139 6.94 -0.57 19.33
N PRO A 140 6.48 -1.81 19.08
CA PRO A 140 5.23 -2.31 19.63
C PRO A 140 5.13 -2.25 21.16
N GLU A 141 6.26 -2.44 21.86
CA GLU A 141 6.33 -2.41 23.33
C GLU A 141 5.93 -1.06 23.94
N HIS A 142 6.13 0.05 23.22
CA HIS A 142 5.75 1.39 23.69
C HIS A 142 4.24 1.67 23.55
N TYR A 143 3.52 0.87 22.75
CA TYR A 143 2.15 1.18 22.32
C TYR A 143 1.15 0.08 22.67
N ILE A 144 1.44 -0.71 23.69
CA ILE A 144 0.53 -1.74 24.20
C ILE A 144 -0.73 -1.08 24.78
N ASN A 145 -1.90 -1.58 24.39
CA ASN A 145 -3.21 -1.12 24.83
C ASN A 145 -3.52 0.34 24.43
N THR A 146 -2.97 0.80 23.30
CA THR A 146 -3.23 2.13 22.74
C THR A 146 -4.21 2.06 21.56
N THR A 147 -4.91 3.17 21.33
CA THR A 147 -5.75 3.40 20.13
C THR A 147 -4.92 4.00 18.99
N GLU A 148 -5.50 4.14 17.79
CA GLU A 148 -4.87 4.95 16.72
C GLU A 148 -4.72 6.43 17.14
N GLN A 149 -5.70 6.98 17.87
CA GLN A 149 -5.67 8.36 18.36
C GLN A 149 -4.54 8.59 19.37
N ASP A 150 -4.33 7.66 20.30
CA ASP A 150 -3.22 7.72 21.27
C ASP A 150 -1.84 7.77 20.57
N ARG A 151 -1.76 7.19 19.36
CA ARG A 151 -0.54 7.10 18.55
C ARG A 151 -0.33 8.27 17.59
N HIS A 152 -1.23 9.25 17.52
CA HIS A 152 -1.14 10.33 16.53
C HIS A 152 0.15 11.16 16.64
N ALA A 153 0.50 11.60 17.85
CA ALA A 153 1.71 12.39 18.09
C ALA A 153 3.03 11.63 17.77
N PRO A 154 3.25 10.38 18.24
CA PRO A 154 4.45 9.63 17.87
C PRO A 154 4.52 9.30 16.37
N VAL A 155 3.38 9.01 15.73
CA VAL A 155 3.32 8.87 14.26
C VAL A 155 3.81 10.14 13.57
N ALA A 156 3.30 11.32 13.96
CA ALA A 156 3.72 12.59 13.38
C ALA A 156 5.24 12.80 13.53
N ARG A 157 5.79 12.59 14.73
CA ARG A 157 7.23 12.73 14.98
C ARG A 157 8.09 11.79 14.12
N TYR A 158 7.64 10.55 13.93
CA TYR A 158 8.34 9.58 13.09
C TYR A 158 8.46 10.08 11.63
N TRP A 159 7.34 10.54 11.06
CA TRP A 159 7.31 11.00 9.66
C TRP A 159 7.96 12.38 9.47
N GLU A 160 7.91 13.27 10.47
CA GLU A 160 8.63 14.55 10.46
C GLU A 160 10.14 14.36 10.43
N ARG A 161 10.65 13.38 11.20
CA ARG A 161 12.08 13.01 11.23
C ARG A 161 12.59 12.65 9.85
N ALA A 162 11.79 11.94 9.05
CA ALA A 162 12.10 11.52 7.69
C ALA A 162 13.50 10.90 7.51
N ASP A 163 13.97 10.15 8.50
CA ASP A 163 15.23 9.43 8.46
C ASP A 163 14.95 7.96 8.09
N PRO A 164 15.32 7.51 6.87
CA PRO A 164 15.03 6.15 6.42
C PRO A 164 15.72 5.06 7.24
N GLN A 165 16.79 5.40 7.95
CA GLN A 165 17.57 4.47 8.77
C GLN A 165 17.12 4.47 10.23
N HIS A 166 16.18 5.35 10.60
CA HIS A 166 15.69 5.42 11.97
C HIS A 166 14.85 4.18 12.32
N ARG A 167 15.22 3.53 13.43
CA ARG A 167 14.44 2.50 14.10
C ARG A 167 13.96 3.03 15.44
N ASP A 168 12.65 3.01 15.68
CA ASP A 168 12.04 3.52 16.92
C ASP A 168 12.37 2.66 18.15
N GLY A 169 12.58 1.36 17.96
CA GLY A 169 12.93 0.42 19.03
C GLY A 169 12.82 -1.06 18.61
N PRO A 170 12.98 -1.99 19.57
CA PRO A 170 12.80 -3.42 19.34
C PRO A 170 11.47 -3.76 18.66
N GLY A 171 11.53 -4.61 17.65
CA GLY A 171 10.35 -5.04 16.88
C GLY A 171 9.82 -4.03 15.86
N ALA A 172 10.35 -2.79 15.83
CA ALA A 172 10.12 -1.87 14.72
C ALA A 172 11.09 -2.14 13.57
N GLU A 173 10.68 -1.87 12.34
CA GLU A 173 11.51 -1.84 11.13
C GLU A 173 11.85 -0.39 10.73
N THR A 174 13.02 -0.20 10.13
CA THR A 174 13.37 1.05 9.48
C THR A 174 12.59 1.19 8.17
N PHE A 175 12.41 2.43 7.69
CA PHE A 175 11.76 2.63 6.39
C PHE A 175 12.58 2.02 5.24
N ALA A 176 13.92 2.05 5.33
CA ALA A 176 14.79 1.39 4.36
C ALA A 176 14.60 -0.14 4.32
N GLU A 177 14.47 -0.80 5.47
CA GLU A 177 14.17 -2.24 5.55
C GLU A 177 12.80 -2.58 4.96
N PHE A 178 11.80 -1.74 5.25
CA PHE A 178 10.47 -1.87 4.68
C PHE A 178 10.48 -1.79 3.16
N ILE A 179 11.16 -0.78 2.58
CA ILE A 179 11.29 -0.66 1.12
C ILE A 179 12.11 -1.79 0.52
N ALA A 180 13.16 -2.28 1.20
CA ALA A 180 13.92 -3.45 0.72
C ALA A 180 13.04 -4.72 0.65
N ARG A 181 12.10 -4.88 1.59
CA ARG A 181 11.11 -5.97 1.58
C ARG A 181 10.10 -5.82 0.43
N VAL A 182 9.68 -4.59 0.13
CA VAL A 182 8.85 -4.28 -1.04
C VAL A 182 9.60 -4.58 -2.34
N ASP A 183 10.88 -4.22 -2.43
CA ASP A 183 11.75 -4.52 -3.58
C ASP A 183 11.88 -6.02 -3.82
N ALA A 184 12.10 -6.81 -2.76
CA ALA A 184 12.16 -8.27 -2.86
C ALA A 184 10.86 -8.89 -3.38
N ILE A 185 9.70 -8.33 -3.01
CA ILE A 185 8.40 -8.81 -3.50
C ILE A 185 8.17 -8.40 -4.96
N LEU A 186 8.53 -7.18 -5.36
CA LEU A 186 8.49 -6.77 -6.77
C LEU A 186 9.37 -7.67 -7.64
N GLU A 187 10.57 -8.02 -7.17
CA GLU A 187 11.47 -8.91 -7.90
C GLU A 187 10.91 -10.33 -8.00
N ARG A 188 10.39 -10.87 -6.89
CA ARG A 188 9.72 -12.18 -6.90
C ARG A 188 8.57 -12.20 -7.92
N LEU A 189 7.72 -11.17 -7.94
CA LEU A 189 6.61 -11.06 -8.89
C LEU A 189 7.09 -10.90 -10.35
N ARG A 190 8.19 -10.18 -10.60
CA ARG A 190 8.81 -10.07 -11.93
C ARG A 190 9.35 -11.39 -12.45
N SER A 191 9.83 -12.25 -11.56
CA SER A 191 10.37 -13.56 -11.90
C SER A 191 9.30 -14.64 -12.18
N MET A 192 8.02 -14.33 -11.93
CA MET A 192 6.93 -15.26 -12.22
C MET A 192 6.49 -15.14 -13.69
N ASP A 193 6.30 -16.29 -14.33
CA ASP A 193 5.68 -16.37 -15.66
C ASP A 193 4.16 -16.30 -15.51
N ASP A 194 3.55 -15.25 -16.08
CA ASP A 194 2.09 -15.00 -16.09
C ASP A 194 1.40 -15.16 -14.72
N PRO A 195 1.83 -14.41 -13.67
CA PRO A 195 1.39 -14.66 -12.30
C PRO A 195 -0.12 -14.46 -12.11
N GLN A 196 -0.82 -15.53 -11.71
CA GLN A 196 -2.22 -15.50 -11.25
C GLN A 196 -2.27 -15.58 -9.71
N VAL A 197 -2.08 -14.46 -9.02
CA VAL A 197 -1.87 -14.44 -7.56
C VAL A 197 -2.74 -13.40 -6.86
N CYS A 198 -3.43 -13.82 -5.80
CA CYS A 198 -4.13 -12.92 -4.88
C CYS A 198 -3.28 -12.70 -3.63
N ILE A 199 -2.90 -11.45 -3.36
CA ILE A 199 -2.03 -11.07 -2.24
C ILE A 199 -2.83 -10.27 -1.20
N PHE A 200 -3.12 -10.89 -0.08
CA PHE A 200 -3.75 -10.29 1.09
C PHE A 200 -2.70 -9.59 1.97
N THR A 201 -2.75 -8.26 1.96
CA THR A 201 -1.73 -7.38 2.54
C THR A 201 -2.38 -6.15 3.20
N HIS A 202 -1.66 -5.04 3.27
CA HIS A 202 -1.98 -3.86 4.07
C HIS A 202 -1.80 -2.57 3.28
N SER A 203 -2.31 -1.45 3.79
CA SER A 203 -2.34 -0.21 3.02
C SER A 203 -0.96 0.37 2.78
N PHE A 204 -0.06 0.42 3.77
CA PHE A 204 1.30 0.95 3.51
C PHE A 204 2.04 0.04 2.54
N PHE A 205 1.89 -1.29 2.66
CA PHE A 205 2.56 -2.22 1.74
C PHE A 205 2.12 -2.03 0.28
N ILE A 206 0.80 -1.91 0.02
CA ILE A 206 0.26 -1.65 -1.33
C ILE A 206 0.78 -0.32 -1.87
N LEU A 207 0.70 0.74 -1.04
CA LEU A 207 1.16 2.07 -1.43
C LEU A 207 2.67 2.08 -1.71
N ALA A 208 3.47 1.32 -0.95
CA ALA A 208 4.89 1.21 -1.16
C ALA A 208 5.24 0.43 -2.44
N LEU A 209 4.50 -0.64 -2.77
CA LEU A 209 4.63 -1.34 -4.06
C LEU A 209 4.42 -0.38 -5.23
N LEU A 210 3.31 0.38 -5.19
CA LEU A 210 2.98 1.39 -6.20
C LEU A 210 4.07 2.47 -6.27
N TRP A 211 4.45 3.03 -5.11
CA TRP A 211 5.45 4.07 -4.99
C TRP A 211 6.79 3.65 -5.57
N ARG A 212 7.23 2.44 -5.23
CA ARG A 212 8.51 1.90 -5.69
C ARG A 212 8.50 1.56 -7.17
N GLN A 213 7.38 1.04 -7.69
CA GLN A 213 7.25 0.77 -9.12
C GLN A 213 7.29 2.05 -9.97
N MET A 214 6.76 3.17 -9.48
CA MET A 214 6.86 4.48 -10.16
C MET A 214 8.28 5.07 -10.12
N ARG A 215 9.13 4.58 -9.22
CA ARG A 215 10.48 5.11 -8.96
C ARG A 215 11.51 3.96 -8.92
N PRO A 216 11.63 3.20 -10.01
CA PRO A 216 12.56 2.08 -10.06
C PRO A 216 13.99 2.59 -9.85
N GLY A 217 14.73 1.94 -8.96
CA GLY A 217 16.13 2.30 -8.68
C GLY A 217 16.36 3.61 -7.93
N ALA A 218 15.32 4.38 -7.58
CA ALA A 218 15.47 5.58 -6.76
C ALA A 218 16.12 5.23 -5.40
N VAL A 219 16.98 6.12 -4.93
CA VAL A 219 17.65 5.97 -3.63
C VAL A 219 16.61 6.18 -2.52
N VAL A 220 16.65 5.32 -1.49
CA VAL A 220 15.77 5.42 -0.32
C VAL A 220 16.40 6.39 0.69
N ASP A 221 16.30 7.68 0.38
CA ASP A 221 16.79 8.80 1.20
C ASP A 221 15.64 9.57 1.87
N GLU A 222 15.97 10.65 2.59
CA GLU A 222 14.98 11.53 3.24
C GLU A 222 13.92 12.02 2.25
N ARG A 223 14.33 12.45 1.05
CA ARG A 223 13.40 12.96 0.02
C ARG A 223 12.41 11.88 -0.40
N PHE A 224 12.90 10.67 -0.67
CA PHE A 224 12.05 9.54 -1.03
C PHE A 224 11.02 9.22 0.08
N MET A 225 11.43 9.25 1.34
CA MET A 225 10.54 9.02 2.49
C MET A 225 9.50 10.12 2.66
N ARG A 226 9.88 11.40 2.55
CA ARG A 226 8.93 12.55 2.63
C ARG A 226 7.91 12.51 1.50
N GLU A 227 8.35 12.22 0.29
CA GLU A 227 7.45 12.14 -0.86
C GLU A 227 6.51 10.93 -0.76
N TYR A 228 6.98 9.79 -0.24
CA TYR A 228 6.12 8.65 0.09
C TYR A 228 5.08 9.02 1.16
N ASP A 229 5.46 9.77 2.18
CA ASP A 229 4.56 10.21 3.25
C ASP A 229 3.43 11.12 2.74
N ILE A 230 3.73 12.00 1.76
CA ILE A 230 2.71 12.80 1.09
C ILE A 230 1.80 11.90 0.26
N PHE A 231 2.38 11.01 -0.55
CA PHE A 231 1.64 10.07 -1.40
C PHE A 231 0.66 9.20 -0.60
N ARG A 232 1.14 8.58 0.50
CA ARG A 232 0.32 7.66 1.30
C ARG A 232 -0.86 8.34 2.00
N ARG A 233 -0.78 9.66 2.24
CA ARG A 233 -1.85 10.44 2.87
C ARG A 233 -2.94 10.83 1.89
N ALA A 234 -2.57 11.00 0.62
CA ALA A 234 -3.51 11.36 -0.43
C ALA A 234 -4.26 10.15 -1.00
N VAL A 235 -3.61 8.98 -1.07
CA VAL A 235 -4.21 7.79 -1.67
C VAL A 235 -4.83 6.88 -0.60
N ARG A 236 -6.13 6.61 -0.74
CA ARG A 236 -6.86 5.68 0.12
C ARG A 236 -6.99 4.32 -0.55
N ILE A 237 -6.65 3.26 0.18
CA ILE A 237 -6.85 1.87 -0.23
C ILE A 237 -8.02 1.30 0.55
N GLU A 238 -9.12 0.97 -0.12
CA GLU A 238 -10.32 0.43 0.51
C GLU A 238 -10.08 -0.97 1.10
N HIS A 239 -10.83 -1.30 2.15
CA HIS A 239 -10.78 -2.61 2.80
C HIS A 239 -11.40 -3.71 1.93
N ALA A 240 -10.76 -4.87 1.88
CA ALA A 240 -11.22 -6.07 1.18
C ALA A 240 -11.62 -5.86 -0.29
N ARG A 241 -11.17 -4.78 -0.93
CA ARG A 241 -11.42 -4.53 -2.36
C ARG A 241 -10.28 -5.11 -3.19
N PRO A 242 -10.56 -6.01 -4.16
CA PRO A 242 -9.57 -6.47 -5.11
C PRO A 242 -9.05 -5.32 -5.98
N ILE A 243 -7.72 -5.17 -6.05
CA ILE A 243 -7.05 -4.16 -6.86
C ILE A 243 -6.12 -4.88 -7.85
N PRO A 244 -6.44 -4.85 -9.15
CA PRO A 244 -5.51 -5.33 -10.17
C PRO A 244 -4.19 -4.59 -10.09
N PHE A 245 -3.09 -5.33 -10.12
CA PHE A 245 -1.75 -4.80 -10.07
C PHE A 245 -0.93 -5.35 -11.23
N ARG A 246 -0.40 -4.45 -12.05
CA ARG A 246 0.42 -4.81 -13.19
C ARG A 246 1.87 -4.47 -12.91
N ILE A 247 2.75 -5.46 -12.98
CA ILE A 247 4.19 -5.24 -12.97
C ILE A 247 4.58 -4.51 -14.27
N ILE A 248 5.15 -3.32 -14.14
CA ILE A 248 5.77 -2.63 -15.27
C ILE A 248 7.16 -3.25 -15.47
N LYS A 249 7.34 -3.93 -16.60
CA LYS A 249 8.66 -4.40 -17.03
C LYS A 249 9.54 -3.17 -17.32
N SER A 250 10.67 -3.08 -16.63
CA SER A 250 11.69 -2.04 -16.82
C SER A 250 12.43 -2.22 -18.14
#